data_AF-X1GBC0-F1
#
_entry.id   AF-X1GBC0-F1
#
_cell.length_a   1.000
_cell.length_b   1.000
_cell.length_c   1.000
_cell.angle_alpha   90.00
_cell.angle_beta   90.00
_cell.angle_gamma   90.00
#
_symmetry.space_group_name_H-M   'P 1'
#
loop_
_entity.id
_entity.type
_entity.pdbx_description
1 polymer ?
#
loop_
_entity_poly.entity_id
_entity_poly.type
_entity_poly.pdbx_seq_one_letter_code
_entity_poly.pdbx_strand_id
1 'polypeptide(L)' 'MGCGRGICYGCTVKTKGGLKQVCKDGPVFELGDILWDELT' A
#
# COMPACT_ATOMS: atom_id res chain seq x y z
N MET A 1 -3.15 7.40 5.80
CA MET A 1 -2.22 6.56 6.60
C MET A 1 -2.73 6.54 8.04
N GLY A 2 -2.74 5.38 8.70
CA GLY A 2 -3.14 5.24 10.12
C GLY A 2 -1.97 5.43 11.09
N CYS A 3 -1.51 4.36 11.75
CA CYS A 3 -0.46 4.42 12.78
C CYS A 3 0.99 4.67 12.27
N GLY A 4 1.26 4.50 10.97
CA GLY A 4 2.60 4.67 10.40
C GLY A 4 3.67 3.66 10.87
N ARG A 5 3.29 2.59 11.58
CA ARG A 5 4.19 1.51 12.05
C ARG A 5 3.77 0.10 11.58
N GLY A 6 2.75 0.02 10.74
CA GLY A 6 2.26 -1.23 10.14
C GLY A 6 1.53 -2.18 11.11
N ILE A 7 1.11 -1.66 12.27
CA ILE A 7 0.32 -2.42 13.27
C ILE A 7 -1.18 -2.34 12.95
N CYS A 8 -1.65 -1.18 12.47
CA CYS A 8 -3.08 -0.96 12.23
C CYS A 8 -3.56 -1.37 10.85
N TYR A 9 -2.65 -1.74 9.93
CA TYR A 9 -2.93 -2.10 8.53
C TYR A 9 -3.72 -1.07 7.69
N GLY A 10 -4.06 0.10 8.23
CA GLY A 10 -4.83 1.16 7.55
C GLY A 10 -4.07 1.94 6.47
N CYS A 11 -2.88 1.47 6.09
CA CYS A 11 -2.17 1.98 4.91
C CYS A 11 -1.82 0.83 3.95
N THR A 12 -2.61 -0.25 3.96
CA THR A 12 -2.45 -1.37 3.04
C THR A 12 -2.99 -0.97 1.67
N VAL A 13 -2.21 -1.23 0.62
CA VAL A 13 -2.54 -1.02 -0.77
C VAL A 13 -2.47 -2.36 -1.51
N LYS A 14 -3.39 -2.57 -2.46
CA LYS A 14 -3.34 -3.72 -3.35
C LYS A 14 -2.37 -3.44 -4.50
N THR A 15 -1.47 -4.39 -4.72
CA THR A 15 -0.52 -4.37 -5.83
C THR A 15 -0.67 -5.66 -6.63
N LYS A 16 -0.08 -5.70 -7.83
CA LYS A 16 0.00 -6.93 -8.64
C LYS A 16 0.71 -8.08 -7.91
N GLY A 17 1.63 -7.76 -6.98
CA GLY A 17 2.33 -8.73 -6.13
C GLY A 17 1.62 -9.08 -4.82
N GLY A 18 0.36 -8.66 -4.65
CA GLY A 18 -0.40 -8.84 -3.41
C GLY A 18 -0.50 -7.57 -2.57
N LEU A 19 -0.85 -7.74 -1.29
CA LEU A 19 -1.04 -6.63 -0.36
C LEU A 19 0.30 -6.11 0.15
N LYS A 20 0.52 -4.79 0.05
CA LYS A 20 1.68 -4.10 0.60
C LYS A 20 1.26 -2.97 1.55
N GLN A 21 2.02 -2.70 2.58
CA GLN A 21 1.77 -1.61 3.53
C GLN A 21 2.63 -0.39 3.19
N VAL A 22 2.02 0.77 2.92
CA VAL A 22 2.75 2.02 2.58
C VAL A 22 3.83 2.39 3.62
N CYS A 23 3.57 2.19 4.91
CA CYS A 23 4.53 2.54 5.97
C CYS A 23 5.65 1.51 6.20
N LYS A 24 5.60 0.32 5.58
CA LYS A 24 6.67 -0.70 5.65
C LYS A 24 7.33 -0.96 4.30
N ASP A 25 6.52 -1.08 3.25
CA ASP A 25 6.93 -1.44 1.89
C ASP A 25 7.02 -0.23 0.95
N GLY A 26 6.46 0.93 1.35
CA GLY A 26 6.46 2.19 0.59
C GLY A 26 7.34 3.28 1.24
N PRO A 27 7.05 4.58 1.04
CA PRO A 27 5.85 5.17 0.44
C PRO A 27 5.88 5.30 -1.09
N VAL A 28 7.02 5.02 -1.71
CA VAL A 28 7.21 5.08 -3.16
C VAL A 28 7.05 3.68 -3.74
N PHE A 29 6.26 3.57 -4.80
CA PHE A 29 5.98 2.33 -5.50
C PHE A 29 6.15 2.54 -6.99
N GLU A 30 6.43 1.45 -7.71
CA GLU A 30 6.39 1.44 -9.16
C GLU A 30 4.96 1.71 -9.65
N LEU A 31 4.81 2.65 -10.58
CA LEU A 31 3.49 3.10 -11.04
C LEU A 31 2.66 1.93 -11.61
N GLY A 32 3.34 0.98 -12.25
CA GLY A 32 2.74 -0.20 -12.86
C GLY A 32 2.39 -1.32 -11.87
N ASP A 33 2.82 -1.25 -10.61
CA ASP A 33 2.53 -2.26 -9.59
C ASP A 33 1.23 -2.00 -8.83
N ILE A 34 0.82 -0.73 -8.72
CA ILE A 34 -0.38 -0.31 -7.98
C ILE A 34 -1.65 -0.60 -8.81
N LEU A 35 -2.66 -1.19 -8.17
CA LEU A 35 -3.99 -1.38 -8.75
C LEU A 35 -4.86 -0.15 -8.46
N TRP A 36 -4.78 0.86 -9.31
CA TRP A 36 -5.40 2.18 -9.11
C TRP A 36 -6.93 2.15 -9.10
N ASP A 37 -7.55 1.27 -9.88
CA ASP A 37 -9.02 1.14 -9.94
C ASP A 37 -9.62 0.78 -8.57
N GLU A 38 -8.87 0.06 -7.73
CA GLU A 38 -9.29 -0.36 -6.39
C GLU A 38 -9.06 0.70 -5.31
N LEU A 39 -8.48 1.85 -5.67
CA LEU A 39 -8.22 2.98 -4.77
C LEU A 39 -9.22 4.14 -4.94
N THR A 40 -10.23 3.96 -5.79
CA THR A 40 -11.26 4.97 -6.10
C THR A 40 -12.44 4.95 -5.12
#